data_AF-A0A7J4PT06-F1
#
_entry.id   AF-A0A7J4PT06-F1
#
_cell.length_a   1.000
_cell.length_b   1.000
_cell.length_c   1.000
_cell.angle_alpha   90.00
_cell.angle_beta   90.00
_cell.angle_gamma   90.00
#
_symmetry.space_group_name_H-M   'P 1'
#
loop_
_entity.id
_entity.type
_entity.pdbx_description
1 polymer ?
#
loop_
_entity_poly.entity_id
_entity_poly.type
_entity_poly.pdbx_seq_one_letter_code
_entity_poly.pdbx_strand_id
1 'polypeptide(L)'
;MRSDHKNFLIIGSITLLVALIAVFSYNSTSGSTEELILAPDFRAADLNGGNFSLSDFKGEVVVLHITNIESPLCVECEKILEAQIGQLQRLKENNPNVNLITLNVRKNPFSKDGKTLVDSWWNANVSWIWAEEFEPYDIAGKYVDYTNFEGGFSNPTILLIDREGMVVGVYHVYQLGRGEIDGIQDAETLQSKIESLERGEWFEMEGSVSIQKISFLGMFALGIITSFSPCSLALLIAMLSYIMTSRKKKVLTDDQDYGSSSREGLMIGIAFTLGMALVFFVVGLFISNMGVFVRDSRFFDLAAGALLVVLGINVFKPVGEIIEPITSRLPSREEEEFRDKKSFMERVVNISIGLFKYSTFIGAFTLGVFFALGWAPCAISLVFPALIWLMSQDISPITGGLMLFVFGLGHGVPIIPISTFTRSFGGKVGEEYLVIGKWVVRAFGVMIIITGLVFAARYFGYKLW
;
A
#
# COMPACT_ATOMS: atom_id res chain seq x y z
N MET A 1 -12.19 -47.33 4.95
CA MET A 1 -12.92 -46.17 5.53
C MET A 1 -12.05 -45.00 6.01
N ARG A 2 -10.75 -45.16 6.31
CA ARG A 2 -9.88 -44.03 6.78
C ARG A 2 -9.20 -43.22 5.64
N SER A 3 -9.22 -43.72 4.41
CA SER A 3 -8.61 -43.08 3.22
C SER A 3 -9.51 -42.00 2.62
N ASP A 4 -10.82 -42.27 2.57
CA ASP A 4 -11.79 -41.41 1.87
C ASP A 4 -12.00 -40.06 2.57
N HIS A 5 -11.82 -40.02 3.89
CA HIS A 5 -12.02 -38.80 4.68
C HIS A 5 -10.90 -37.76 4.50
N LYS A 6 -9.67 -38.21 4.17
CA LYS A 6 -8.54 -37.32 3.85
C LYS A 6 -8.72 -36.67 2.48
N ASN A 7 -9.16 -37.45 1.49
CA ASN A 7 -9.47 -36.94 0.17
C ASN A 7 -10.64 -35.94 0.23
N PHE A 8 -11.67 -36.20 1.03
CA PHE A 8 -12.81 -35.30 1.19
C PHE A 8 -12.44 -33.93 1.82
N LEU A 9 -11.53 -33.90 2.79
CA LEU A 9 -11.06 -32.64 3.41
C LEU A 9 -10.12 -31.85 2.50
N ILE A 10 -9.26 -32.53 1.74
CA ILE A 10 -8.37 -31.90 0.76
C ILE A 10 -9.20 -31.35 -0.40
N ILE A 11 -10.12 -32.16 -0.93
CA ILE A 11 -11.07 -31.74 -1.96
C ILE A 11 -11.95 -30.60 -1.45
N GLY A 12 -12.41 -30.63 -0.20
CA GLY A 12 -13.21 -29.58 0.43
C GLY A 12 -12.48 -28.24 0.58
N SER A 13 -11.22 -28.26 1.01
CA SER A 13 -10.40 -27.05 1.12
C SER A 13 -10.01 -26.51 -0.26
N ILE A 14 -9.74 -27.39 -1.23
CA ILE A 14 -9.47 -27.00 -2.62
C ILE A 14 -10.73 -26.46 -3.28
N THR A 15 -11.90 -27.05 -3.07
CA THR A 15 -13.17 -26.55 -3.62
C THR A 15 -13.61 -25.24 -2.97
N LEU A 16 -13.36 -25.02 -1.68
CA LEU A 16 -13.60 -23.72 -1.04
C LEU A 16 -12.64 -22.65 -1.58
N LEU A 17 -11.36 -22.99 -1.76
CA LEU A 17 -10.37 -22.09 -2.34
C LEU A 17 -10.70 -21.79 -3.81
N VAL A 18 -11.09 -22.79 -4.60
CA VAL A 18 -11.51 -22.65 -5.99
C VAL A 18 -12.84 -21.90 -6.09
N ALA A 19 -13.77 -22.09 -5.17
CA ALA A 19 -15.02 -21.33 -5.11
C ALA A 19 -14.77 -19.87 -4.72
N LEU A 20 -13.88 -19.60 -3.78
CA LEU A 20 -13.43 -18.23 -3.46
C LEU A 20 -12.74 -17.59 -4.66
N ILE A 21 -11.80 -18.29 -5.29
CA ILE A 21 -11.16 -17.83 -6.53
C ILE A 21 -12.20 -17.60 -7.62
N ALA A 22 -13.18 -18.49 -7.80
CA ALA A 22 -14.22 -18.35 -8.81
C ALA A 22 -15.17 -17.18 -8.53
N VAL A 23 -15.54 -16.94 -7.28
CA VAL A 23 -16.38 -15.80 -6.85
C VAL A 23 -15.63 -14.47 -7.00
N PHE A 24 -14.32 -14.45 -6.71
CA PHE A 24 -13.47 -13.27 -6.95
C PHE A 24 -13.18 -13.06 -8.44
N SER A 25 -13.00 -14.13 -9.22
CA SER A 25 -12.83 -14.08 -10.67
C SER A 25 -14.11 -13.64 -11.39
N TYR A 26 -15.29 -14.02 -10.90
CA TYR A 26 -16.57 -13.58 -11.49
C TYR A 26 -16.76 -12.06 -11.39
N ASN A 27 -16.26 -11.45 -10.32
CA ASN A 27 -16.21 -9.98 -10.18
C ASN A 27 -15.04 -9.33 -10.94
N SER A 28 -14.14 -10.11 -11.54
CA SER A 28 -12.99 -9.61 -12.30
C SER A 28 -13.22 -9.64 -13.82
N THR A 29 -14.26 -10.33 -14.29
CA THR A 29 -14.68 -10.34 -15.70
C THR A 29 -15.67 -9.21 -16.01
N SER A 30 -15.39 -8.00 -15.55
CA SER A 30 -16.03 -6.79 -16.06
C SER A 30 -14.98 -5.93 -16.78
N GLY A 31 -14.88 -6.16 -18.09
CA GLY A 31 -14.53 -5.17 -19.12
C GLY A 31 -13.12 -4.61 -19.12
N SER A 32 -12.25 -5.17 -19.96
CA SER A 32 -11.24 -4.40 -20.71
C SER A 32 -11.85 -3.92 -22.03
N THR A 33 -12.95 -3.19 -21.94
CA THR A 33 -13.36 -2.29 -23.01
C THR A 33 -12.67 -0.98 -22.67
N GLU A 34 -11.91 -0.41 -23.59
CA GLU A 34 -11.45 0.99 -23.49
C GLU A 34 -12.70 1.89 -23.53
N GLU A 35 -13.40 1.94 -22.40
CA GLU A 35 -14.48 2.88 -22.16
C GLU A 35 -13.85 4.26 -22.06
N LEU A 36 -14.34 5.18 -22.88
CA LEU A 36 -14.15 6.62 -22.68
C LEU A 36 -14.47 6.93 -21.21
N ILE A 37 -13.54 7.62 -20.53
CA ILE A 37 -13.63 7.87 -19.10
C ILE A 37 -14.08 9.32 -18.90
N LEU A 38 -15.14 9.52 -18.12
CA LEU A 38 -15.60 10.86 -17.78
C LEU A 38 -14.53 11.59 -16.96
N ALA A 39 -14.17 12.81 -17.37
CA ALA A 39 -13.22 13.64 -16.64
C ALA A 39 -13.79 14.00 -15.25
N PRO A 40 -13.03 13.78 -14.15
CA PRO A 40 -13.47 14.14 -12.81
C PRO A 40 -13.75 15.65 -12.70
N ASP A 41 -14.95 16.02 -12.25
CA ASP A 41 -15.27 17.44 -12.08
C ASP A 41 -14.51 18.04 -10.88
N PHE A 42 -14.15 19.31 -11.01
CA PHE A 42 -13.45 20.08 -9.99
C PHE A 42 -13.84 21.54 -10.03
N ARG A 43 -13.59 22.23 -8.92
CA ARG A 43 -13.77 23.68 -8.77
C ARG A 43 -12.46 24.30 -8.35
N ALA A 44 -12.03 25.32 -9.06
CA ALA A 44 -10.79 26.03 -8.80
C ALA A 44 -10.98 27.55 -8.96
N ALA A 45 -10.01 28.30 -8.44
CA ALA A 45 -9.92 29.73 -8.66
C ALA A 45 -8.75 30.00 -9.62
N ASP A 46 -9.03 30.77 -10.66
CA ASP A 46 -8.00 31.40 -11.49
C ASP A 46 -7.23 32.43 -10.67
N LEU A 47 -5.97 32.68 -11.03
CA LEU A 47 -5.13 33.67 -10.36
C LEU A 47 -5.70 35.10 -10.40
N ASN A 48 -6.58 35.39 -11.36
CA ASN A 48 -7.29 36.68 -11.42
C ASN A 48 -8.51 36.78 -10.49
N GLY A 49 -8.78 35.74 -9.68
CA GLY A 49 -9.87 35.69 -8.70
C GLY A 49 -11.21 35.18 -9.24
N GLY A 50 -11.25 34.69 -10.49
CA GLY A 50 -12.44 34.06 -11.07
C GLY A 50 -12.55 32.60 -10.64
N ASN A 51 -13.68 32.21 -10.03
CA ASN A 51 -13.96 30.80 -9.76
C ASN A 51 -14.52 30.13 -11.02
N PHE A 52 -14.07 28.92 -11.31
CA PHE A 52 -14.56 28.10 -12.41
C PHE A 52 -14.70 26.64 -11.99
N SER A 53 -15.59 25.92 -12.66
CA SER A 53 -15.75 24.47 -12.58
C SER A 53 -15.42 23.86 -13.93
N LEU A 54 -14.91 22.62 -13.96
CA LEU A 54 -14.77 21.92 -15.24
C LEU A 54 -16.12 21.73 -15.94
N SER A 55 -17.18 21.50 -15.16
CA SER A 55 -18.57 21.47 -15.65
C SER A 55 -19.03 22.74 -16.38
N ASP A 56 -18.39 23.89 -16.18
CA ASP A 56 -18.75 25.14 -16.86
C ASP A 56 -18.39 25.10 -18.35
N PHE A 57 -17.50 24.20 -18.76
CA PHE A 57 -17.03 24.01 -20.14
C PHE A 57 -17.77 22.87 -20.88
N LYS A 58 -18.88 22.36 -20.33
CA LYS A 58 -19.69 21.33 -21.01
C LYS A 58 -20.20 21.84 -22.35
N GLY A 59 -20.01 21.06 -23.40
CA GLY A 59 -20.32 21.42 -24.79
C GLY A 59 -19.13 21.99 -25.57
N GLU A 60 -17.99 22.21 -24.91
CA GLU A 60 -16.77 22.75 -25.50
C GLU A 60 -15.59 21.79 -25.29
N VAL A 61 -14.59 21.84 -26.16
CA VAL A 61 -13.37 21.02 -26.02
C VAL A 61 -12.44 21.72 -25.05
N VAL A 62 -11.87 20.98 -24.09
CA VAL A 62 -10.95 21.52 -23.08
C VAL A 62 -9.59 20.85 -23.18
N VAL A 63 -8.54 21.68 -23.18
CA VAL A 63 -7.15 21.24 -23.01
C VAL A 63 -6.79 21.48 -21.56
N LEU A 64 -6.64 20.40 -20.79
CA LEU A 64 -6.22 20.45 -19.39
C LEU A 64 -4.74 20.13 -19.28
N HIS A 65 -3.94 21.12 -18.92
CA HIS A 65 -2.50 21.01 -18.70
C HIS A 65 -2.21 20.91 -17.20
N ILE A 66 -1.72 19.76 -16.73
CA ILE A 66 -1.34 19.54 -15.34
C ILE A 66 0.18 19.60 -15.25
N THR A 67 0.70 20.47 -14.38
CA THR A 67 2.14 20.68 -14.22
C THR A 67 2.54 20.95 -12.77
N ASN A 68 3.84 20.87 -12.49
CA ASN A 68 4.45 21.27 -11.22
C ASN A 68 5.60 22.22 -11.53
N ILE A 69 5.29 23.52 -11.52
CA ILE A 69 6.23 24.63 -11.67
C ILE A 69 6.26 25.40 -10.36
N GLU A 70 7.40 25.29 -9.68
CA GLU A 70 7.65 25.94 -8.40
C GLU A 70 9.15 26.15 -8.17
N SER A 71 9.50 26.95 -7.17
CA SER A 71 10.88 27.14 -6.74
C SER A 71 11.19 26.27 -5.51
N PRO A 72 12.27 25.46 -5.51
CA PRO A 72 13.20 25.23 -6.60
C PRO A 72 12.61 24.34 -7.72
N LEU A 73 12.94 24.65 -8.97
CA LEU A 73 12.51 23.87 -10.13
C LEU A 73 13.42 22.66 -10.34
N CYS A 74 12.86 21.59 -10.92
CA CYS A 74 13.62 20.45 -11.43
C CYS A 74 14.54 20.90 -12.59
N VAL A 75 15.86 20.84 -12.39
CA VAL A 75 16.87 21.24 -13.40
C VAL A 75 16.77 20.40 -14.67
N GLU A 76 16.53 19.10 -14.55
CA GLU A 76 16.41 18.19 -15.71
C GLU A 76 15.12 18.41 -16.50
N CYS A 77 14.07 18.93 -15.85
CA CYS A 77 12.75 19.13 -16.43
C CYS A 77 12.59 20.52 -17.07
N GLU A 78 13.45 21.49 -16.70
CA GLU A 78 13.32 22.90 -17.06
C GLU A 78 13.15 23.12 -18.57
N LYS A 79 14.03 22.52 -19.38
CA LYS A 79 13.98 22.68 -20.84
C LYS A 79 12.67 22.17 -21.47
N ILE A 80 12.12 21.08 -20.92
CA ILE A 80 10.88 20.49 -21.43
C ILE A 80 9.66 21.32 -20.98
N LEU A 81 9.66 21.79 -19.73
CA LEU A 81 8.60 22.66 -19.22
C LEU A 81 8.56 23.99 -19.96
N GLU A 82 9.71 24.62 -20.20
CA GLU A 82 9.84 25.83 -21.01
C GLU A 82 9.28 25.62 -22.42
N ALA A 83 9.71 24.54 -23.09
CA ALA A 83 9.28 24.24 -24.44
C ALA A 83 7.77 23.96 -24.53
N GLN A 84 7.21 23.20 -23.57
CA GLN A 84 5.78 22.89 -23.56
C GLN A 84 4.93 24.13 -23.29
N ILE A 85 5.32 24.99 -22.35
CA ILE A 85 4.65 26.27 -22.10
C ILE A 85 4.70 27.16 -23.35
N GLY A 86 5.84 27.19 -24.05
CA GLY A 86 5.97 27.92 -25.32
C GLY A 86 4.99 27.43 -26.39
N GLN A 87 4.77 26.11 -26.50
CA GLN A 87 3.77 25.55 -27.42
C GLN A 87 2.33 25.89 -27.01
N LEU A 88 2.02 25.86 -25.72
CA LEU A 88 0.69 26.23 -25.21
C LEU A 88 0.39 27.72 -25.42
N GLN A 89 1.40 28.58 -25.27
CA GLN A 89 1.27 30.00 -25.62
C GLN A 89 0.95 30.19 -27.10
N ARG A 90 1.69 29.50 -27.99
CA ARG A 90 1.42 29.55 -29.44
C ARG A 90 0.04 29.03 -29.80
N LEU A 91 -0.42 27.96 -29.14
CA LEU A 91 -1.78 27.43 -29.34
C LEU A 91 -2.84 28.49 -29.03
N LYS A 92 -2.67 29.23 -27.92
CA LYS A 92 -3.60 30.29 -27.51
C LYS A 92 -3.51 31.54 -28.40
N GLU A 93 -2.33 31.86 -28.92
CA GLU A 93 -2.13 32.94 -29.90
C GLU A 93 -2.76 32.62 -31.26
N ASN A 94 -2.61 31.37 -31.73
CA ASN A 94 -3.19 30.89 -32.99
C ASN A 94 -4.71 30.76 -32.92
N ASN A 95 -5.24 30.29 -31.80
CA ASN A 95 -6.68 30.15 -31.58
C ASN A 95 -7.09 30.69 -30.19
N PRO A 96 -7.51 31.98 -30.12
CA PRO A 96 -7.88 32.62 -28.86
C PRO A 96 -9.06 31.96 -28.14
N ASN A 97 -9.91 31.22 -28.87
CA ASN A 97 -11.12 30.60 -28.32
C ASN A 97 -10.88 29.23 -27.69
N VAL A 98 -9.66 28.68 -27.76
CA VAL A 98 -9.36 27.39 -27.13
C VAL A 98 -9.51 27.49 -25.61
N ASN A 99 -10.27 26.58 -25.02
CA ASN A 99 -10.35 26.43 -23.57
C ASN A 99 -9.13 25.69 -23.06
N LEU A 100 -8.07 26.45 -22.77
CA LEU A 100 -6.86 25.96 -22.16
C LEU A 100 -6.89 26.27 -20.66
N ILE A 101 -6.73 25.24 -19.84
CA ILE A 101 -6.69 25.34 -18.39
C ILE A 101 -5.37 24.74 -17.92
N THR A 102 -4.57 25.50 -17.17
CA THR A 102 -3.40 24.96 -16.47
C THR A 102 -3.71 24.79 -15.00
N LEU A 103 -3.53 23.56 -14.50
CA LEU A 103 -3.53 23.23 -13.08
C LEU A 103 -2.08 23.05 -12.63
N ASN A 104 -1.55 24.05 -11.92
CA ASN A 104 -0.21 24.00 -11.37
C ASN A 104 -0.26 23.44 -9.94
N VAL A 105 0.25 22.22 -9.78
CA VAL A 105 0.31 21.51 -8.50
C VAL A 105 1.57 21.94 -7.77
N ARG A 106 1.44 22.61 -6.62
CA ARG A 106 2.58 23.16 -5.87
C ARG A 106 2.78 22.44 -4.54
N LYS A 107 4.01 21.96 -4.32
CA LYS A 107 4.44 21.30 -3.08
C LYS A 107 5.09 22.26 -2.09
N ASN A 108 5.68 23.34 -2.59
CA ASN A 108 6.31 24.37 -1.78
C ASN A 108 5.37 25.58 -1.61
N PRO A 109 4.76 25.77 -0.42
CA PRO A 109 3.88 26.92 -0.17
C PRO A 109 4.63 28.26 -0.19
N PHE A 110 5.95 28.26 -0.01
CA PHE A 110 6.77 29.48 -0.03
C PHE A 110 7.22 29.91 -1.43
N SER A 111 6.99 29.07 -2.46
CA SER A 111 7.26 29.45 -3.84
C SER A 111 6.36 30.62 -4.28
N LYS A 112 6.78 31.37 -5.29
CA LYS A 112 5.85 32.23 -6.03
C LYS A 112 4.88 31.37 -6.85
N ASP A 113 3.76 31.94 -7.27
CA ASP A 113 2.82 31.31 -8.19
C ASP A 113 3.49 30.96 -9.52
N GLY A 114 3.06 29.85 -10.12
CA GLY A 114 3.62 29.30 -11.34
C GLY A 114 3.54 30.29 -12.49
N LYS A 115 2.43 31.04 -12.61
CA LYS A 115 2.28 32.07 -13.64
C LYS A 115 3.36 33.16 -13.55
N THR A 116 3.59 33.70 -12.36
CA THR A 116 4.67 34.69 -12.13
C THR A 116 6.05 34.09 -12.38
N LEU A 117 6.26 32.82 -12.03
CA LEU A 117 7.52 32.14 -12.29
C LEU A 117 7.78 31.98 -13.79
N VAL A 118 6.79 31.49 -14.54
CA VAL A 118 6.86 31.31 -16.00
C VAL A 118 7.13 32.64 -16.72
N ASP A 119 6.46 33.71 -16.32
CA ASP A 119 6.71 35.05 -16.86
C ASP A 119 8.14 35.51 -16.55
N SER A 120 8.61 35.30 -15.32
CA SER A 120 9.95 35.73 -14.90
C SER A 120 11.10 34.89 -15.47
N TRP A 121 10.90 33.58 -15.66
CA TRP A 121 11.94 32.64 -16.06
C TRP A 121 12.02 32.47 -17.57
N TRP A 122 10.87 32.41 -18.25
CA TRP A 122 10.77 32.06 -19.66
C TRP A 122 10.14 33.17 -20.52
N ASN A 123 9.75 34.29 -19.90
CA ASN A 123 9.13 35.43 -20.60
C ASN A 123 7.89 35.01 -21.40
N ALA A 124 7.15 34.03 -20.87
CA ALA A 124 5.96 33.47 -21.51
C ALA A 124 4.69 34.13 -20.96
N ASN A 125 3.85 34.65 -21.86
CA ASN A 125 2.66 35.39 -21.48
C ASN A 125 1.45 34.46 -21.35
N VAL A 126 1.06 34.16 -20.11
CA VAL A 126 -0.08 33.30 -19.80
C VAL A 126 -1.39 34.09 -19.88
N SER A 127 -2.10 33.93 -21.00
CA SER A 127 -3.40 34.55 -21.28
C SER A 127 -4.62 33.62 -21.05
N TRP A 128 -4.37 32.39 -20.65
CA TRP A 128 -5.40 31.37 -20.37
C TRP A 128 -5.60 31.16 -18.86
N ILE A 129 -6.54 30.28 -18.49
CA ILE A 129 -6.89 30.02 -17.09
C ILE A 129 -5.73 29.31 -16.40
N TRP A 130 -5.27 29.86 -15.28
CA TRP A 130 -4.19 29.28 -14.50
C TRP A 130 -4.62 29.13 -13.05
N ALA A 131 -4.86 27.89 -12.63
CA ALA A 131 -5.21 27.54 -11.26
C ALA A 131 -3.98 27.00 -10.52
N GLU A 132 -3.81 27.47 -9.29
CA GLU A 132 -2.81 26.96 -8.36
C GLU A 132 -3.47 26.00 -7.38
N GLU A 133 -2.82 24.87 -7.14
CA GLU A 133 -3.27 23.88 -6.17
C GLU A 133 -2.20 23.58 -5.13
N PHE A 134 -2.65 23.45 -3.89
CA PHE A 134 -1.80 23.17 -2.73
C PHE A 134 -2.32 21.94 -1.98
N GLU A 135 -1.48 21.38 -1.11
CA GLU A 135 -1.86 20.29 -0.21
C GLU A 135 -3.14 20.68 0.58
N PRO A 136 -4.21 19.86 0.55
CA PRO A 136 -4.23 18.40 0.35
C PRO A 136 -4.32 17.86 -1.11
N TYR A 137 -4.28 18.71 -2.14
CA TYR A 137 -4.39 18.31 -3.56
C TYR A 137 -5.72 17.64 -3.96
N ASP A 138 -6.85 18.27 -3.60
CA ASP A 138 -8.19 17.75 -3.85
C ASP A 138 -8.56 17.57 -5.33
N ILE A 139 -7.94 18.34 -6.23
CA ILE A 139 -8.12 18.30 -7.68
C ILE A 139 -7.10 17.36 -8.30
N ALA A 140 -5.81 17.60 -8.13
CA ALA A 140 -4.76 16.75 -8.71
C ALA A 140 -4.86 15.31 -8.24
N GLY A 141 -5.32 15.07 -7.00
CA GLY A 141 -5.63 13.74 -6.46
C GLY A 141 -6.60 12.94 -7.34
N LYS A 142 -7.61 13.60 -7.94
CA LYS A 142 -8.57 12.97 -8.86
C LYS A 142 -7.97 12.64 -10.22
N TYR A 143 -6.91 13.33 -10.61
CA TYR A 143 -6.22 13.16 -11.88
C TYR A 143 -4.94 12.31 -11.80
N VAL A 144 -4.69 11.66 -10.66
CA VAL A 144 -3.50 10.82 -10.43
C VAL A 144 -3.38 9.69 -11.45
N ASP A 145 -4.49 9.05 -11.85
CA ASP A 145 -4.46 7.95 -12.83
C ASP A 145 -4.11 8.41 -14.25
N TYR A 146 -4.30 9.70 -14.56
CA TYR A 146 -3.97 10.32 -15.85
C TYR A 146 -2.57 10.95 -15.88
N THR A 147 -2.03 11.30 -14.72
CA THR A 147 -0.70 11.94 -14.61
C THR A 147 0.40 10.93 -14.30
N ASN A 148 0.05 9.76 -13.75
CA ASN A 148 1.00 8.68 -13.54
C ASN A 148 1.17 7.83 -14.80
N PHE A 149 2.42 7.65 -15.20
CA PHE A 149 2.82 6.72 -16.24
C PHE A 149 3.75 5.65 -15.64
N GLU A 150 3.36 4.38 -15.76
CA GLU A 150 4.13 3.22 -15.26
C GLU A 150 4.65 3.37 -13.80
N GLY A 151 3.85 4.01 -12.93
CA GLY A 151 4.18 4.17 -11.52
C GLY A 151 5.02 5.41 -11.15
N GLY A 152 5.23 6.34 -12.09
CA GLY A 152 5.82 7.64 -11.79
C GLY A 152 5.01 8.81 -12.33
N PHE A 153 5.12 9.96 -11.66
CA PHE A 153 4.43 11.19 -12.03
C PHE A 153 5.06 11.80 -13.28
N SER A 154 4.24 12.04 -14.30
CA SER A 154 4.62 12.81 -15.47
C SER A 154 4.40 14.31 -15.22
N ASN A 155 5.40 15.11 -15.57
CA ASN A 155 5.34 16.56 -15.50
C ASN A 155 6.06 17.17 -16.71
N PRO A 156 5.36 17.85 -17.63
CA PRO A 156 3.92 18.10 -17.62
C PRO A 156 3.09 16.94 -18.19
N THR A 157 1.78 16.96 -17.93
CA THR A 157 0.78 16.07 -18.55
C THR A 157 -0.31 16.91 -19.22
N ILE A 158 -0.74 16.52 -20.41
CA ILE A 158 -1.81 17.20 -21.16
C ILE A 158 -2.96 16.22 -21.39
N LEU A 159 -4.16 16.64 -21.02
CA LEU A 159 -5.40 15.91 -21.29
C LEU A 159 -6.24 16.68 -22.31
N LEU A 160 -6.82 15.95 -23.25
CA LEU A 160 -7.88 16.44 -24.12
C LEU A 160 -9.22 15.90 -23.62
N ILE A 161 -10.15 16.82 -23.40
CA ILE A 161 -11.49 16.53 -22.92
C ILE A 161 -12.48 16.97 -24.01
N ASP A 162 -13.36 16.07 -24.43
CA ASP A 162 -14.37 16.35 -25.45
C ASP A 162 -15.55 17.18 -24.91
N ARG A 163 -16.53 17.44 -25.78
CA ARG A 163 -17.71 18.27 -25.46
C ARG A 163 -18.64 17.61 -24.45
N GLU A 164 -18.63 16.28 -24.40
CA GLU A 164 -19.38 15.44 -23.48
C GLU A 164 -18.71 15.36 -22.10
N GLY A 165 -17.47 15.84 -21.97
CA GLY A 165 -16.67 15.82 -20.75
C GLY A 165 -15.86 14.53 -20.58
N MET A 166 -15.64 13.77 -21.64
CA MET A 166 -14.87 12.53 -21.65
C MET A 166 -13.39 12.83 -21.96
N VAL A 167 -12.49 12.14 -21.27
CA VAL A 167 -11.06 12.18 -21.56
C VAL A 167 -10.79 11.33 -22.80
N VAL A 168 -10.40 11.99 -23.89
CA VAL A 168 -10.16 11.41 -25.22
C VAL A 168 -8.68 11.38 -25.59
N GLY A 169 -7.85 12.18 -24.91
CA GLY A 169 -6.41 12.22 -25.15
C GLY A 169 -5.64 12.40 -23.84
N VAL A 170 -4.56 11.64 -23.64
CA VAL A 170 -3.64 11.79 -22.50
C VAL A 170 -2.21 11.69 -22.99
N TYR A 171 -1.45 12.77 -22.81
CA TYR A 171 -0.06 12.89 -23.23
C TYR A 171 0.82 13.17 -22.02
N HIS A 172 1.68 12.22 -21.70
CA HIS A 172 2.72 12.33 -20.69
C HIS A 172 3.97 12.91 -21.35
N VAL A 173 4.31 14.16 -21.08
CA VAL A 173 5.40 14.81 -21.81
C VAL A 173 6.76 14.32 -21.28
N TYR A 174 6.94 14.34 -19.96
CA TYR A 174 8.22 13.98 -19.32
C TYR A 174 8.00 13.30 -17.97
N GLN A 175 8.88 12.38 -17.59
CA GLN A 175 8.91 11.72 -16.29
C GLN A 175 10.34 11.71 -15.72
N LEU A 176 10.46 12.19 -14.47
CA LEU A 176 11.75 12.26 -13.79
C LEU A 176 12.40 10.87 -13.70
N GLY A 177 13.67 10.78 -14.08
CA GLY A 177 14.45 9.53 -14.09
C GLY A 177 14.24 8.65 -15.32
N ARG A 178 13.23 8.92 -16.16
CA ARG A 178 13.01 8.22 -17.45
C ARG A 178 13.33 9.11 -18.64
N GLY A 179 12.95 10.39 -18.58
CA GLY A 179 13.07 11.33 -19.68
C GLY A 179 11.72 11.64 -20.33
N GLU A 180 11.77 12.02 -21.60
CA GLU A 180 10.61 12.34 -22.45
C GLU A 180 9.85 11.06 -22.81
N ILE A 181 8.50 11.08 -22.73
CA ILE A 181 7.63 9.92 -23.01
C ILE A 181 6.91 10.11 -24.34
N ASP A 182 5.88 10.97 -24.38
CA ASP A 182 5.05 11.23 -25.57
C ASP A 182 5.54 12.44 -26.38
N GLY A 183 6.64 13.05 -25.95
CA GLY A 183 7.19 14.23 -26.59
C GLY A 183 6.50 15.53 -26.18
N ILE A 184 7.16 16.65 -26.47
CA ILE A 184 6.53 17.97 -26.42
C ILE A 184 5.34 17.99 -27.41
N GLN A 185 4.17 18.39 -26.94
CA GLN A 185 2.97 18.49 -27.77
C GLN A 185 2.96 19.85 -28.48
N ASP A 186 3.17 19.81 -29.80
CA ASP A 186 3.20 21.00 -30.66
C ASP A 186 1.83 21.67 -30.79
N ALA A 187 1.85 23.01 -30.93
CA ALA A 187 0.65 23.83 -31.05
C ALA A 187 -0.21 23.44 -32.26
N GLU A 188 0.40 23.19 -33.42
CA GLU A 188 -0.30 22.82 -34.65
C GLU A 188 -0.97 21.45 -34.52
N THR A 189 -0.27 20.50 -33.88
CA THR A 189 -0.80 19.15 -33.62
C THR A 189 -1.98 19.24 -32.67
N LEU A 190 -1.85 19.93 -31.53
CA LEU A 190 -2.96 20.12 -30.60
C LEU A 190 -4.15 20.85 -31.24
N GLN A 191 -3.90 21.86 -32.06
CA GLN A 191 -4.94 22.57 -32.78
C GLN A 191 -5.71 21.65 -33.73
N SER A 192 -5.00 20.86 -34.54
CA SER A 192 -5.64 19.90 -35.46
C SER A 192 -6.52 18.89 -34.72
N LYS A 193 -6.11 18.53 -33.49
CA LYS A 193 -6.82 17.60 -32.63
C LYS A 193 -8.07 18.19 -31.99
N ILE A 194 -7.99 19.46 -31.58
CA ILE A 194 -9.15 20.20 -31.08
C ILE A 194 -10.18 20.35 -32.20
N GLU A 195 -9.76 20.69 -33.41
CA GLU A 195 -10.65 20.85 -34.58
C GLU A 195 -11.34 19.54 -35.01
N SER A 196 -10.71 18.38 -34.82
CA SER A 196 -11.36 17.08 -35.06
C SER A 196 -12.35 16.70 -33.96
N LEU A 197 -12.04 17.01 -32.69
CA LEU A 197 -12.97 16.87 -31.57
C LEU A 197 -14.21 17.76 -31.73
N GLU A 198 -14.00 18.99 -32.17
CA GLU A 198 -15.09 19.92 -32.45
C GLU A 198 -16.01 19.46 -33.61
N ARG A 199 -15.48 18.64 -34.52
CA ARG A 199 -16.27 18.03 -35.61
C ARG A 199 -16.94 16.71 -35.23
N GLY A 200 -16.62 16.15 -34.05
CA GLY A 200 -17.13 14.86 -33.60
C GLY A 200 -16.58 13.67 -34.39
N GLU A 201 -15.40 13.84 -35.01
CA GLU A 201 -14.74 12.79 -35.82
C GLU A 201 -13.87 11.85 -34.96
N TRP A 202 -13.76 12.11 -33.66
CA TRP A 202 -12.90 11.38 -32.74
C TRP A 202 -13.70 10.33 -31.97
N PHE A 203 -13.32 9.06 -32.09
CA PHE A 203 -14.05 7.95 -31.47
C PHE A 203 -13.22 7.08 -30.51
N GLU A 204 -11.89 7.24 -30.48
CA GLU A 204 -10.97 6.37 -29.75
C GLU A 204 -10.05 7.17 -28.82
N MET A 205 -9.79 6.67 -27.61
CA MET A 205 -8.88 7.32 -26.67
C MET A 205 -7.44 7.24 -27.19
N GLU A 206 -6.75 8.38 -27.30
CA GLU A 206 -5.33 8.43 -27.67
C GLU A 206 -4.46 8.61 -26.42
N GLY A 207 -3.44 7.77 -26.27
CA GLY A 207 -2.56 7.76 -25.11
C GLY A 207 -2.82 6.59 -24.19
N SER A 208 -2.02 6.49 -23.13
CA SER A 208 -2.18 5.45 -22.13
C SER A 208 -2.70 6.06 -20.84
N VAL A 209 -3.69 5.44 -20.21
CA VAL A 209 -4.08 5.80 -18.84
C VAL A 209 -3.55 4.68 -17.95
N SER A 210 -2.71 5.02 -16.96
CA SER A 210 -2.25 4.03 -15.99
C SER A 210 -3.35 3.81 -14.96
N ILE A 211 -4.44 3.18 -15.40
CA ILE A 211 -5.47 2.71 -14.49
C ILE A 211 -4.91 1.47 -13.77
N GLN A 212 -4.15 1.69 -12.71
CA GLN A 212 -3.79 0.61 -11.79
C GLN A 212 -5.03 0.22 -10.97
N LYS A 213 -6.06 -0.35 -11.60
CA LYS A 213 -7.24 -0.88 -10.89
C LYS A 213 -6.78 -1.90 -9.83
N ILE A 214 -6.58 -1.45 -8.59
CA ILE A 214 -6.37 -2.34 -7.45
C ILE A 214 -7.71 -3.02 -7.20
N SER A 215 -7.86 -4.18 -7.80
CA SER A 215 -9.02 -5.03 -7.59
C SER A 215 -8.89 -5.73 -6.23
N PHE A 216 -10.04 -6.13 -5.67
CA PHE A 216 -10.05 -7.02 -4.51
C PHE A 216 -9.21 -8.30 -4.74
N LEU A 217 -9.16 -8.77 -6.00
CA LEU A 217 -8.31 -9.88 -6.41
C LEU A 217 -6.81 -9.54 -6.30
N GLY A 218 -6.42 -8.33 -6.72
CA GLY A 218 -5.05 -7.83 -6.56
C GLY A 218 -4.63 -7.77 -5.10
N MET A 219 -5.48 -7.26 -4.22
CA MET A 219 -5.22 -7.23 -2.77
C MET A 219 -5.15 -8.63 -2.15
N PHE A 220 -6.01 -9.55 -2.58
CA PHE A 220 -5.95 -10.96 -2.17
C PHE A 220 -4.63 -11.63 -2.60
N ALA A 221 -4.24 -11.46 -3.87
CA ALA A 221 -2.99 -11.99 -4.41
C ALA A 221 -1.77 -11.39 -3.71
N LEU A 222 -1.78 -10.08 -3.44
CA LEU A 222 -0.74 -9.41 -2.66
C LEU A 222 -0.64 -9.99 -1.24
N GLY A 223 -1.76 -10.33 -0.61
CA GLY A 223 -1.80 -11.05 0.67
C GLY A 223 -1.11 -12.41 0.61
N ILE A 224 -1.34 -13.17 -0.46
CA ILE A 224 -0.68 -14.47 -0.68
C ILE A 224 0.84 -14.28 -0.84
N ILE A 225 1.25 -13.34 -1.71
CA ILE A 225 2.67 -13.08 -1.99
C ILE A 225 3.40 -12.61 -0.72
N THR A 226 2.78 -11.71 0.04
CA THR A 226 3.35 -11.19 1.30
C THR A 226 3.40 -12.22 2.42
N SER A 227 2.64 -13.32 2.35
CA SER A 227 2.76 -14.43 3.30
C SER A 227 4.09 -15.14 3.22
N PHE A 228 4.70 -15.17 2.03
CA PHE A 228 6.05 -15.68 1.83
C PHE A 228 7.12 -14.67 2.24
N SER A 229 6.71 -13.47 2.66
CA SER A 229 7.64 -12.52 3.24
C SER A 229 8.27 -13.16 4.47
N PRO A 230 9.59 -13.06 4.59
CA PRO A 230 10.33 -13.71 5.66
C PRO A 230 9.91 -13.30 7.09
N CYS A 231 9.33 -12.11 7.28
CA CYS A 231 8.75 -11.68 8.55
C CYS A 231 7.55 -12.58 8.95
N SER A 232 6.68 -12.88 7.98
CA SER A 232 5.56 -13.81 8.16
C SER A 232 6.06 -15.23 8.44
N LEU A 233 7.09 -15.68 7.70
CA LEU A 233 7.65 -17.03 7.85
C LEU A 233 8.27 -17.25 9.23
N ALA A 234 9.01 -16.26 9.76
CA ALA A 234 9.60 -16.29 11.10
C ALA A 234 8.53 -16.48 12.19
N LEU A 235 7.45 -15.72 12.09
CA LEU A 235 6.33 -15.78 13.03
C LEU A 235 5.51 -17.06 12.88
N LEU A 236 5.36 -17.57 11.66
CA LEU A 236 4.73 -18.87 11.39
C LEU A 236 5.50 -20.00 12.08
N ILE A 237 6.83 -19.97 12.03
CA ILE A 237 7.69 -20.96 12.72
C ILE A 237 7.49 -20.90 14.24
N ALA A 238 7.39 -19.70 14.81
CA ALA A 238 7.09 -19.54 16.24
C ALA A 238 5.72 -20.13 16.61
N MET A 239 4.70 -19.88 15.78
CA MET A 239 3.36 -20.47 15.96
C MET A 239 3.39 -22.00 15.84
N LEU A 240 4.08 -22.55 14.84
CA LEU A 240 4.25 -23.99 14.68
C LEU A 240 4.97 -24.61 15.89
N SER A 241 6.05 -23.99 16.37
CA SER A 241 6.75 -24.43 17.58
C SER A 241 5.82 -24.45 18.80
N TYR A 242 4.98 -23.44 18.95
CA TYR A 242 4.02 -23.36 20.05
C TYR A 242 2.89 -24.39 19.94
N ILE A 243 2.30 -24.57 18.76
CA ILE A 243 1.29 -25.61 18.50
C ILE A 243 1.88 -26.98 18.77
N MET A 244 3.11 -27.25 18.30
CA MET A 244 3.79 -28.52 18.53
C MET A 244 4.01 -28.78 20.02
N THR A 245 4.47 -27.77 20.79
CA THR A 245 4.62 -27.87 22.25
C THR A 245 3.29 -28.08 22.96
N SER A 246 2.23 -27.36 22.55
CA SER A 246 0.89 -27.46 23.15
C SER A 246 0.23 -28.81 22.87
N ARG A 247 0.41 -29.37 21.66
CA ARG A 247 -0.04 -30.73 21.34
C ARG A 247 0.76 -31.78 22.12
N LYS A 248 2.08 -31.63 22.23
CA LYS A 248 2.93 -32.54 23.01
C LYS A 248 2.51 -32.59 24.48
N LYS A 249 2.12 -31.44 25.05
CA LYS A 249 1.61 -31.34 26.43
C LYS A 249 0.25 -32.05 26.59
N LYS A 250 -0.68 -31.91 25.63
CA LYS A 250 -1.97 -32.63 25.63
C LYS A 250 -1.80 -34.15 25.53
N VAL A 251 -0.87 -34.62 24.70
CA VAL A 251 -0.54 -36.06 24.52
C VAL A 251 -0.02 -36.71 25.81
N LEU A 252 0.60 -35.94 26.71
CA LEU A 252 1.11 -36.44 28.00
C LEU A 252 0.03 -36.51 29.10
N THR A 253 -1.15 -35.91 28.90
CA THR A 253 -2.16 -35.73 29.96
C THR A 253 -3.51 -36.41 29.71
N ASP A 254 -3.81 -36.87 28.49
CA ASP A 254 -5.13 -37.45 28.20
C ASP A 254 -5.02 -38.57 27.16
N ASP A 255 -5.47 -39.78 27.51
CA ASP A 255 -5.27 -41.04 26.77
C ASP A 255 -6.44 -41.38 25.84
N GLN A 256 -7.28 -40.40 25.47
CA GLN A 256 -8.46 -40.63 24.64
C GLN A 256 -8.57 -39.76 23.37
N ASP A 257 -8.72 -40.49 22.27
CA ASP A 257 -9.31 -40.14 20.98
C ASP A 257 -8.44 -39.43 19.91
N TYR A 258 -7.74 -40.27 19.14
CA TYR A 258 -6.89 -39.95 17.99
C TYR A 258 -7.68 -39.62 16.68
N GLY A 259 -8.95 -39.22 16.77
CA GLY A 259 -9.87 -39.12 15.63
C GLY A 259 -9.96 -37.78 14.88
N SER A 260 -9.64 -36.62 15.48
CA SER A 260 -10.03 -35.30 14.95
C SER A 260 -8.87 -34.38 14.47
N SER A 261 -7.72 -34.97 14.11
CA SER A 261 -6.45 -34.21 14.04
C SER A 261 -6.29 -33.17 12.92
N SER A 262 -6.99 -33.32 11.80
CA SER A 262 -6.88 -32.39 10.65
C SER A 262 -7.90 -31.24 10.79
N ARG A 263 -9.12 -31.57 11.22
CA ARG A 263 -10.21 -30.61 11.44
C ARG A 263 -9.87 -29.59 12.52
N GLU A 264 -9.18 -30.00 13.59
CA GLU A 264 -8.70 -29.07 14.61
C GLU A 264 -7.63 -28.10 14.06
N GLY A 265 -6.69 -28.59 13.24
CA GLY A 265 -5.66 -27.74 12.59
C GLY A 265 -6.24 -26.75 11.58
N LEU A 266 -7.28 -27.17 10.85
CA LEU A 266 -8.05 -26.31 9.95
C LEU A 266 -8.77 -25.21 10.73
N MET A 267 -9.49 -25.56 11.81
CA MET A 267 -10.20 -24.59 12.66
C MET A 267 -9.25 -23.58 13.30
N ILE A 268 -8.07 -24.03 13.75
CA ILE A 268 -7.01 -23.15 14.28
C ILE A 268 -6.52 -22.17 13.20
N GLY A 269 -6.28 -22.66 11.98
CA GLY A 269 -5.84 -21.81 10.86
C GLY A 269 -6.87 -20.76 10.45
N ILE A 270 -8.16 -21.14 10.42
CA ILE A 270 -9.26 -20.23 10.13
C ILE A 270 -9.39 -19.17 11.24
N ALA A 271 -9.35 -19.58 12.51
CA ALA A 271 -9.42 -18.66 13.65
C ALA A 271 -8.30 -17.61 13.61
N PHE A 272 -7.07 -18.08 13.34
CA PHE A 272 -5.89 -17.24 13.21
C PHE A 272 -6.03 -16.24 12.05
N THR A 273 -6.47 -16.71 10.89
CA THR A 273 -6.70 -15.87 9.70
C THR A 273 -7.77 -14.81 9.94
N LEU A 274 -8.86 -15.16 10.63
CA LEU A 274 -9.91 -14.19 10.97
C LEU A 274 -9.42 -13.13 11.95
N GLY A 275 -8.60 -13.50 12.94
CA GLY A 275 -7.98 -12.55 13.86
C GLY A 275 -7.09 -11.55 13.12
N MET A 276 -6.30 -12.05 12.17
CA MET A 276 -5.46 -11.23 11.29
C MET A 276 -6.28 -10.26 10.43
N ALA A 277 -7.26 -10.79 9.69
CA ALA A 277 -8.07 -10.02 8.76
C ALA A 277 -8.87 -8.92 9.49
N LEU A 278 -9.35 -9.18 10.70
CA LEU A 278 -10.04 -8.19 11.52
C LEU A 278 -9.14 -7.00 11.89
N VAL A 279 -7.88 -7.25 12.25
CA VAL A 279 -6.94 -6.16 12.57
C VAL A 279 -6.67 -5.32 11.33
N PHE A 280 -6.44 -5.92 10.16
CA PHE A 280 -6.22 -5.14 8.93
C PHE A 280 -7.46 -4.37 8.49
N PHE A 281 -8.65 -4.91 8.71
CA PHE A 281 -9.89 -4.18 8.49
C PHE A 281 -9.95 -2.91 9.35
N VAL A 282 -9.69 -3.02 10.66
CA VAL A 282 -9.71 -1.89 11.58
C VAL A 282 -8.61 -0.87 11.26
N VAL A 283 -7.39 -1.34 10.96
CA VAL A 283 -6.28 -0.48 10.55
C VAL A 283 -6.61 0.23 9.23
N GLY A 284 -7.25 -0.46 8.27
CA GLY A 284 -7.68 0.13 7.01
C GLY A 284 -8.71 1.23 7.18
N LEU A 285 -9.74 1.00 8.01
CA LEU A 285 -10.71 2.03 8.37
C LEU A 285 -10.03 3.28 8.97
N PHE A 286 -9.03 3.07 9.84
CA PHE A 286 -8.31 4.15 10.48
C PHE A 286 -7.44 4.93 9.49
N ILE A 287 -6.71 4.24 8.61
CA ILE A 287 -5.86 4.85 7.58
C ILE A 287 -6.71 5.66 6.60
N SER A 288 -7.83 5.11 6.12
CA SER A 288 -8.72 5.81 5.19
C SER A 288 -9.36 7.06 5.80
N ASN A 289 -9.54 7.13 7.13
CA ASN A 289 -10.10 8.31 7.79
C ASN A 289 -9.04 9.37 8.16
N MET A 290 -7.76 9.00 8.28
CA MET A 290 -6.67 9.90 8.70
C MET A 290 -5.75 10.34 7.56
N GLY A 291 -6.11 10.07 6.30
CA GLY A 291 -5.24 9.92 5.11
C GLY A 291 -4.35 11.08 4.65
N VAL A 292 -4.33 12.23 5.33
CA VAL A 292 -3.43 13.36 5.01
C VAL A 292 -2.64 13.84 6.24
N PHE A 293 -3.26 13.83 7.42
CA PHE A 293 -2.68 14.38 8.66
C PHE A 293 -1.50 13.58 9.23
N VAL A 294 -1.41 12.28 8.90
CA VAL A 294 -0.37 11.39 9.43
C VAL A 294 0.96 11.55 8.68
N ARG A 295 0.92 12.02 7.42
CA ARG A 295 2.07 12.07 6.50
C ARG A 295 2.99 13.27 6.73
N ASP A 296 2.46 14.37 7.26
CA ASP A 296 3.24 15.61 7.49
C ASP A 296 4.00 15.60 8.83
N SER A 297 3.61 14.73 9.78
CA SER A 297 4.29 14.68 11.06
C SER A 297 5.58 13.87 10.97
N ARG A 298 6.73 14.56 10.97
CA ARG A 298 8.06 13.93 11.17
C ARG A 298 8.08 13.02 12.42
N PHE A 299 7.22 13.32 13.40
CA PHE A 299 7.01 12.50 14.59
C PHE A 299 6.54 11.08 14.29
N PHE A 300 5.75 10.86 13.24
CA PHE A 300 5.26 9.54 12.88
C PHE A 300 6.38 8.62 12.40
N ASP A 301 7.29 9.12 11.56
CA ASP A 301 8.46 8.37 11.07
C ASP A 301 9.37 7.95 12.24
N LEU A 302 9.60 8.84 13.21
CA LEU A 302 10.39 8.54 14.41
C LEU A 302 9.69 7.50 15.29
N ALA A 303 8.37 7.63 15.49
CA ALA A 303 7.60 6.69 16.31
C ALA A 303 7.55 5.30 15.67
N ALA A 304 7.32 5.22 14.36
CA ALA A 304 7.33 3.96 13.60
C ALA A 304 8.73 3.33 13.57
N GLY A 305 9.77 4.12 13.36
CA GLY A 305 11.17 3.67 13.40
C GLY A 305 11.58 3.15 14.78
N ALA A 306 11.24 3.87 15.86
CA ALA A 306 11.50 3.44 17.22
C ALA A 306 10.75 2.13 17.57
N LEU A 307 9.48 2.02 17.17
CA LEU A 307 8.69 0.80 17.34
C LEU A 307 9.32 -0.39 16.58
N LEU A 308 9.73 -0.18 15.33
CA LEU A 308 10.43 -1.18 14.51
C LEU A 308 11.73 -1.65 15.18
N VAL A 309 12.55 -0.74 15.70
CA VAL A 309 13.80 -1.08 16.39
C VAL A 309 13.52 -1.89 17.66
N VAL A 310 12.54 -1.48 18.48
CA VAL A 310 12.14 -2.22 19.68
C VAL A 310 11.64 -3.63 19.33
N LEU A 311 10.79 -3.75 18.31
CA LEU A 311 10.31 -5.05 17.82
C LEU A 311 11.46 -5.91 17.26
N GLY A 312 12.34 -5.34 16.46
CA GLY A 312 13.48 -6.03 15.86
C GLY A 312 14.49 -6.54 16.90
N ILE A 313 14.76 -5.76 17.96
CA ILE A 313 15.60 -6.19 19.09
C ILE A 313 14.98 -7.39 19.82
N ASN A 314 13.66 -7.35 20.05
CA ASN A 314 12.93 -8.46 20.67
C ASN A 314 12.95 -9.75 19.81
N VAL A 315 12.98 -9.61 18.47
CA VAL A 315 13.07 -10.74 17.54
C VAL A 315 14.51 -11.27 17.43
N PHE A 316 15.51 -10.39 17.42
CA PHE A 316 16.93 -10.74 17.28
C PHE A 316 17.47 -11.52 18.50
N LYS A 317 16.98 -11.18 19.70
CA LYS A 317 17.41 -11.79 20.95
C LYS A 317 16.21 -12.32 21.72
N PRO A 318 15.85 -13.61 21.61
CA PRO A 318 14.95 -14.23 22.57
C PRO A 318 15.57 -14.07 23.96
N VAL A 319 14.85 -13.38 24.84
CA VAL A 319 15.27 -12.83 26.14
C VAL A 319 15.94 -13.84 27.10
N GLY A 320 15.92 -15.14 26.79
CA GLY A 320 16.56 -16.19 27.58
C GLY A 320 18.08 -16.33 27.42
N GLU A 321 18.66 -16.13 26.23
CA GLU A 321 20.08 -16.49 25.98
C GLU A 321 21.11 -15.45 26.47
N ILE A 322 20.68 -14.24 26.85
CA ILE A 322 21.59 -13.20 27.39
C ILE A 322 21.76 -13.32 28.91
N ILE A 323 20.79 -13.92 29.61
CA ILE A 323 20.76 -13.97 31.07
C ILE A 323 21.57 -15.19 31.61
N GLU A 324 21.70 -16.27 30.84
CA GLU A 324 22.48 -17.45 31.24
C GLU A 324 24.01 -17.24 31.39
N PRO A 325 24.72 -16.52 30.49
CA PRO A 325 26.18 -16.44 30.59
C PRO A 325 26.68 -15.48 31.67
N ILE A 326 25.83 -14.59 32.21
CA ILE A 326 26.21 -13.65 33.28
C ILE A 326 25.93 -14.27 34.66
N THR A 327 24.92 -15.12 34.79
CA THR A 327 24.50 -15.71 36.09
C THR A 327 25.38 -16.88 36.55
N SER A 328 26.26 -17.41 35.69
CA SER A 328 27.12 -18.56 36.01
C SER A 328 28.52 -18.21 36.52
N ARG A 329 28.85 -16.92 36.71
CA ARG A 329 30.23 -16.49 37.05
C ARG A 329 30.42 -15.77 38.39
N LEU A 330 29.42 -15.69 39.27
CA LEU A 330 29.58 -15.06 40.58
C LEU A 330 29.17 -16.00 41.74
N PRO A 331 30.09 -16.31 42.68
CA PRO A 331 29.75 -17.00 43.91
C PRO A 331 29.21 -16.01 44.96
N SER A 332 27.99 -16.29 45.43
CA SER A 332 27.37 -15.92 46.72
C SER A 332 27.85 -14.65 47.44
N ARG A 333 26.99 -13.62 47.49
CA ARG A 333 26.76 -12.82 48.70
C ARG A 333 25.42 -12.11 48.65
N GLU A 334 24.70 -12.15 49.76
CA GLU A 334 23.48 -11.41 50.04
C GLU A 334 23.65 -9.92 49.68
N GLU A 335 22.72 -9.38 48.89
CA GLU A 335 22.06 -8.09 49.17
C GLU A 335 20.94 -7.84 48.15
N GLU A 336 19.85 -7.31 48.70
CA GLU A 336 18.56 -7.10 48.08
C GLU A 336 18.58 -6.03 46.98
N GLU A 337 17.49 -6.01 46.21
CA GLU A 337 16.94 -4.80 45.60
C GLU A 337 17.44 -4.38 44.20
N PHE A 338 17.18 -5.19 43.16
CA PHE A 338 16.89 -4.65 41.82
C PHE A 338 15.78 -5.43 41.10
N ARG A 339 14.58 -5.29 41.67
CA ARG A 339 13.24 -5.27 41.06
C ARG A 339 13.14 -5.80 39.61
N ASP A 340 12.83 -7.09 39.54
CA ASP A 340 12.09 -7.82 38.52
C ASP A 340 11.03 -6.96 37.80
N LYS A 341 11.39 -6.34 36.66
CA LYS A 341 10.44 -5.82 35.68
C LYS A 341 10.28 -6.86 34.60
N LYS A 342 9.40 -7.85 34.84
CA LYS A 342 8.88 -8.74 33.80
C LYS A 342 8.52 -7.92 32.56
N SER A 343 9.13 -8.27 31.43
CA SER A 343 8.93 -7.60 30.15
C SER A 343 7.43 -7.60 29.82
N PHE A 344 6.91 -6.49 29.30
CA PHE A 344 5.51 -6.35 28.85
C PHE A 344 5.08 -7.54 27.96
N MET A 345 6.01 -8.02 27.13
CA MET A 345 5.85 -9.19 26.26
C MET A 345 5.60 -10.48 27.04
N GLU A 346 6.29 -10.69 28.16
CA GLU A 346 6.16 -11.89 29.00
C GLU A 346 4.81 -11.95 29.72
N ARG A 347 4.24 -10.76 30.00
CA ARG A 347 2.88 -10.59 30.52
C ARG A 347 1.83 -10.89 29.45
N VAL A 348 2.03 -10.37 28.23
CA VAL A 348 1.14 -10.61 27.08
C VAL A 348 1.15 -12.07 26.64
N VAL A 349 2.33 -12.71 26.65
CA VAL A 349 2.50 -14.13 26.37
C VAL A 349 1.81 -14.98 27.44
N ASN A 350 1.96 -14.66 28.74
CA ASN A 350 1.25 -15.38 29.81
C ASN A 350 -0.27 -15.19 29.77
N ILE A 351 -0.76 -14.00 29.40
CA ILE A 351 -2.19 -13.75 29.19
C ILE A 351 -2.72 -14.58 28.03
N SER A 352 -1.99 -14.62 26.92
CA SER A 352 -2.33 -15.46 25.75
C SER A 352 -2.33 -16.94 26.12
N ILE A 353 -1.31 -17.41 26.85
CA ILE A 353 -1.20 -18.78 27.36
C ILE A 353 -2.36 -19.12 28.32
N GLY A 354 -2.79 -18.17 29.14
CA GLY A 354 -3.97 -18.29 30.02
C GLY A 354 -5.28 -18.44 29.23
N LEU A 355 -5.48 -17.63 28.18
CA LEU A 355 -6.64 -17.74 27.28
C LEU A 355 -6.66 -19.07 26.51
N PHE A 356 -5.49 -19.53 26.03
CA PHE A 356 -5.35 -20.84 25.36
C PHE A 356 -5.74 -22.01 26.27
N LYS A 357 -5.58 -21.86 27.58
CA LYS A 357 -5.96 -22.88 28.57
C LYS A 357 -7.49 -23.08 28.65
N TYR A 358 -8.28 -22.09 28.23
CA TYR A 358 -9.74 -22.11 28.22
C TYR A 358 -10.30 -22.63 26.87
N SER A 359 -9.71 -22.24 25.74
CA SER A 359 -10.07 -22.77 24.41
C SER A 359 -8.93 -22.60 23.38
N THR A 360 -8.56 -23.68 22.67
CA THR A 360 -7.54 -23.65 21.61
C THR A 360 -7.88 -22.67 20.49
N PHE A 361 -9.17 -22.46 20.21
CA PHE A 361 -9.66 -21.57 19.14
C PHE A 361 -9.51 -20.10 19.50
N ILE A 362 -9.85 -19.73 20.75
CA ILE A 362 -9.73 -18.35 21.22
C ILE A 362 -8.28 -17.91 21.19
N GLY A 363 -7.37 -18.79 21.61
CA GLY A 363 -5.95 -18.50 21.59
C GLY A 363 -5.41 -18.35 20.17
N ALA A 364 -5.86 -19.18 19.22
CA ALA A 364 -5.45 -19.08 17.82
C ALA A 364 -5.89 -17.74 17.19
N PHE A 365 -7.12 -17.31 17.49
CA PHE A 365 -7.63 -15.99 17.09
C PHE A 365 -6.81 -14.85 17.70
N THR A 366 -6.58 -14.86 19.01
CA THR A 366 -5.79 -13.83 19.71
C THR A 366 -4.35 -13.80 19.20
N LEU A 367 -3.76 -14.94 18.89
CA LEU A 367 -2.42 -14.99 18.29
C LEU A 367 -2.42 -14.36 16.89
N GLY A 368 -3.48 -14.57 16.10
CA GLY A 368 -3.66 -13.88 14.81
C GLY A 368 -3.71 -12.36 14.97
N VAL A 369 -4.42 -11.86 15.98
CA VAL A 369 -4.47 -10.43 16.32
C VAL A 369 -3.06 -9.90 16.65
N PHE A 370 -2.32 -10.58 17.53
CA PHE A 370 -0.96 -10.18 17.88
C PHE A 370 0.01 -10.26 16.69
N PHE A 371 -0.14 -11.26 15.83
CA PHE A 371 0.64 -11.37 14.61
C PHE A 371 0.39 -10.17 13.71
N ALA A 372 -0.87 -9.81 13.44
CA ALA A 372 -1.19 -8.68 12.58
C ALA A 372 -0.60 -7.37 13.11
N LEU A 373 -0.62 -7.16 14.43
CA LEU A 373 0.01 -6.00 15.06
C LEU A 373 1.55 -6.02 14.96
N GLY A 374 2.18 -7.18 15.13
CA GLY A 374 3.64 -7.33 15.01
C GLY A 374 4.15 -7.27 13.57
N TRP A 375 3.32 -7.69 12.63
CA TRP A 375 3.60 -7.67 11.19
C TRP A 375 3.29 -6.29 10.57
N ALA A 376 2.42 -5.48 11.20
CA ALA A 376 2.00 -4.17 10.70
C ALA A 376 3.15 -3.26 10.24
N PRO A 377 4.28 -3.10 10.94
CA PRO A 377 5.34 -2.19 10.48
C PRO A 377 6.02 -2.61 9.16
N CYS A 378 6.19 -3.92 8.94
CA CYS A 378 6.75 -4.46 7.70
C CYS A 378 5.71 -4.46 6.57
N ALA A 379 4.48 -4.83 6.92
CA ALA A 379 3.32 -4.78 6.04
C ALA A 379 3.04 -3.40 5.48
N ILE A 380 3.01 -2.39 6.37
CA ILE A 380 2.73 -1.02 6.02
C ILE A 380 3.73 -0.57 4.97
N SER A 381 5.01 -0.91 5.10
CA SER A 381 6.04 -0.55 4.11
C SER A 381 5.82 -1.20 2.74
N LEU A 382 5.37 -2.46 2.69
CA LEU A 382 5.12 -3.20 1.45
C LEU A 382 3.80 -2.83 0.78
N VAL A 383 2.78 -2.49 1.57
CA VAL A 383 1.42 -2.18 1.13
C VAL A 383 1.22 -0.66 1.00
N PHE A 384 2.19 0.16 1.42
CA PHE A 384 2.15 1.62 1.38
C PHE A 384 1.81 2.18 -0.01
N PRO A 385 2.44 1.72 -1.10
CA PRO A 385 2.13 2.25 -2.44
C PRO A 385 0.67 2.00 -2.82
N ALA A 386 0.17 0.80 -2.54
CA ALA A 386 -1.23 0.43 -2.79
C ALA A 386 -2.21 1.25 -1.92
N LEU A 387 -1.85 1.52 -0.66
CA LEU A 387 -2.67 2.33 0.25
C LEU A 387 -2.68 3.82 -0.11
N ILE A 388 -1.53 4.38 -0.51
CA ILE A 388 -1.47 5.76 -1.01
C ILE A 388 -2.40 5.90 -2.22
N TRP A 389 -2.34 4.95 -3.15
CA TRP A 389 -3.20 4.97 -4.33
C TRP A 389 -4.69 4.83 -3.97
N LEU A 390 -5.04 3.91 -3.07
CA LEU A 390 -6.42 3.77 -2.56
C LEU A 390 -6.95 5.05 -1.89
N MET A 391 -6.07 5.83 -1.25
CA MET A 391 -6.44 7.11 -0.64
C MET A 391 -6.52 8.26 -1.64
N SER A 392 -5.95 8.11 -2.84
CA SER A 392 -6.06 9.11 -3.92
C SER A 392 -7.41 9.06 -4.62
N GLN A 393 -8.17 8.00 -4.39
CA GLN A 393 -9.52 7.84 -4.92
C GLN A 393 -10.53 8.28 -3.86
N ASP A 394 -11.63 8.92 -4.28
CA ASP A 394 -12.79 9.26 -3.45
C ASP A 394 -13.57 8.00 -3.00
N ILE A 395 -12.89 7.01 -2.42
CA ILE A 395 -13.49 5.75 -1.98
C ILE A 395 -13.91 5.88 -0.53
N SER A 396 -15.10 5.34 -0.23
CA SER A 396 -15.58 5.27 1.14
C SER A 396 -14.60 4.52 2.07
N PRO A 397 -14.41 4.96 3.33
CA PRO A 397 -13.49 4.30 4.27
C PRO A 397 -13.75 2.80 4.45
N ILE A 398 -15.01 2.38 4.31
CA ILE A 398 -15.40 0.97 4.41
C ILE A 398 -14.80 0.12 3.29
N THR A 399 -14.63 0.68 2.09
CA THR A 399 -13.99 -0.01 0.97
C THR A 399 -12.50 -0.24 1.23
N GLY A 400 -11.79 0.77 1.74
CA GLY A 400 -10.39 0.64 2.15
C GLY A 400 -10.19 -0.41 3.24
N GLY A 401 -11.09 -0.42 4.25
CA GLY A 401 -11.15 -1.47 5.26
C GLY A 401 -11.37 -2.86 4.66
N LEU A 402 -12.36 -3.01 3.76
CA LEU A 402 -12.68 -4.28 3.11
C LEU A 402 -11.54 -4.79 2.23
N MET A 403 -10.83 -3.92 1.52
CA MET A 403 -9.67 -4.31 0.72
C MET A 403 -8.56 -4.89 1.58
N LEU A 404 -8.28 -4.27 2.73
CA LEU A 404 -7.31 -4.77 3.70
C LEU A 404 -7.77 -6.04 4.44
N PHE A 405 -9.08 -6.21 4.61
CA PHE A 405 -9.66 -7.47 5.09
C PHE A 405 -9.40 -8.61 4.10
N VAL A 406 -9.67 -8.39 2.81
CA VAL A 406 -9.42 -9.37 1.74
C VAL A 406 -7.93 -9.68 1.60
N PHE A 407 -7.08 -8.67 1.73
CA PHE A 407 -5.64 -8.85 1.86
C PHE A 407 -5.27 -9.78 3.02
N GLY A 408 -5.87 -9.58 4.20
CA GLY A 408 -5.69 -10.45 5.37
C GLY A 408 -6.14 -11.89 5.15
N LEU A 409 -7.24 -12.10 4.43
CA LEU A 409 -7.71 -13.43 4.03
C LEU A 409 -6.71 -14.11 3.07
N GLY A 410 -6.17 -13.36 2.11
CA GLY A 410 -5.11 -13.84 1.21
C GLY A 410 -3.91 -14.34 1.99
N HIS A 411 -3.55 -13.64 3.08
CA HIS A 411 -2.44 -14.04 3.93
C HIS A 411 -2.69 -15.36 4.69
N GLY A 412 -3.94 -15.72 4.92
CA GLY A 412 -4.31 -17.00 5.53
C GLY A 412 -4.19 -18.21 4.59
N VAL A 413 -4.18 -18.00 3.27
CA VAL A 413 -4.21 -19.07 2.26
C VAL A 413 -3.03 -20.04 2.42
N PRO A 414 -1.78 -19.60 2.61
CA PRO A 414 -0.66 -20.53 2.86
C PRO A 414 -0.66 -21.08 4.30
N ILE A 415 -1.19 -20.33 5.26
CA ILE A 415 -1.16 -20.66 6.70
C ILE A 415 -2.10 -21.82 7.02
N ILE A 416 -3.31 -21.84 6.44
CA ILE A 416 -4.33 -22.86 6.72
C ILE A 416 -3.85 -24.28 6.34
N PRO A 417 -3.27 -24.52 5.14
CA PRO A 417 -2.66 -25.81 4.83
C PRO A 417 -1.53 -26.16 5.80
N ILE A 418 -0.66 -25.21 6.13
CA ILE A 418 0.47 -25.46 7.02
C ILE A 418 0.01 -25.87 8.43
N SER A 419 -1.03 -25.23 8.98
CA SER A 419 -1.61 -25.58 10.28
C SER A 419 -2.36 -26.92 10.27
N THR A 420 -2.97 -27.26 9.13
CA THR A 420 -3.70 -28.51 8.91
C THR A 420 -2.73 -29.69 8.74
N PHE A 421 -1.65 -29.51 7.99
CA PHE A 421 -0.65 -30.54 7.66
C PHE A 421 0.56 -30.59 8.62
N THR A 422 0.60 -29.76 9.67
CA THR A 422 1.70 -29.74 10.65
C THR A 422 2.05 -31.14 11.18
N ARG A 423 1.08 -32.06 11.28
CA ARG A 423 1.29 -33.43 11.73
C ARG A 423 2.14 -34.29 10.78
N SER A 424 2.12 -34.01 9.47
CA SER A 424 2.94 -34.71 8.48
C SER A 424 4.41 -34.26 8.51
N PHE A 425 4.65 -33.04 9.01
CA PHE A 425 5.99 -32.46 9.18
C PHE A 425 6.62 -32.75 10.56
N GLY A 426 5.88 -33.38 11.47
CA GLY A 426 6.27 -33.65 12.86
C GLY A 426 7.26 -34.80 13.04
N GLY A 427 8.40 -34.76 12.35
CA GLY A 427 9.54 -35.68 12.46
C GLY A 427 10.87 -34.96 12.23
N LYS A 428 11.88 -35.64 11.68
CA LYS A 428 13.22 -35.06 11.38
C LYS A 428 13.17 -33.74 10.59
N VAL A 429 12.23 -33.63 9.65
CA VAL A 429 12.01 -32.44 8.83
C VAL A 429 11.59 -31.22 9.67
N GLY A 430 10.79 -31.43 10.72
CA GLY A 430 10.36 -30.36 11.63
C GLY A 430 11.51 -29.83 12.50
N GLU A 431 12.38 -30.72 12.99
CA GLU A 431 13.57 -30.32 13.77
C GLU A 431 14.58 -29.54 12.93
N GLU A 432 14.88 -29.99 11.70
CA GLU A 432 15.74 -29.25 10.78
C GLU A 432 15.14 -27.88 10.41
N TYR A 433 13.83 -27.81 10.18
CA TYR A 433 13.13 -26.56 9.87
C TYR A 433 13.16 -25.57 11.05
N LEU A 434 13.09 -26.06 12.29
CA LEU A 434 13.22 -25.22 13.49
C LEU A 434 14.64 -24.66 13.66
N VAL A 435 15.67 -25.41 13.28
CA VAL A 435 17.08 -24.96 13.32
C VAL A 435 17.36 -23.90 12.26
N ILE A 436 16.93 -24.13 11.02
CA ILE A 436 17.02 -23.15 9.92
C ILE A 436 16.19 -21.91 10.27
N GLY A 437 15.00 -22.11 10.85
CA GLY A 437 14.12 -21.06 11.31
C GLY A 437 14.79 -20.09 12.29
N LYS A 438 15.61 -20.57 13.23
CA LYS A 438 16.35 -19.69 14.15
C LYS A 438 17.31 -18.74 13.43
N TRP A 439 18.02 -19.23 12.42
CA TRP A 439 18.94 -18.41 11.62
C TRP A 439 18.19 -17.38 10.77
N VAL A 440 17.09 -17.81 10.13
CA VAL A 440 16.19 -16.94 9.36
C VAL A 440 15.63 -15.84 10.27
N VAL A 441 15.05 -16.18 11.41
CA VAL A 441 14.49 -15.22 12.39
C VAL A 441 15.53 -14.19 12.83
N ARG A 442 16.79 -14.60 13.10
CA ARG A 442 17.87 -13.67 13.46
C ARG A 442 18.24 -12.73 12.32
N ALA A 443 18.39 -13.24 11.10
CA ALA A 443 18.68 -12.40 9.93
C ALA A 443 17.58 -11.33 9.71
N PHE A 444 16.32 -11.70 9.90
CA PHE A 444 15.20 -10.77 9.80
C PHE A 444 15.09 -9.79 10.96
N GLY A 445 15.40 -10.21 12.19
CA GLY A 445 15.53 -9.29 13.31
C GLY A 445 16.53 -8.17 13.02
N VAL A 446 17.69 -8.51 12.43
CA VAL A 446 18.68 -7.51 11.99
C VAL A 446 18.12 -6.61 10.88
N MET A 447 17.47 -7.19 9.86
CA MET A 447 16.89 -6.41 8.77
C MET A 447 15.83 -5.41 9.27
N ILE A 448 14.95 -5.82 10.19
CA ILE A 448 13.92 -4.96 10.80
C ILE A 448 14.57 -3.81 11.59
N ILE A 449 15.64 -4.09 12.34
CA ILE A 449 16.40 -3.06 13.05
C ILE A 449 17.00 -2.06 12.06
N ILE A 450 17.60 -2.53 10.97
CA ILE A 450 18.17 -1.67 9.91
C ILE A 450 17.07 -0.79 9.31
N THR A 451 15.93 -1.36 8.91
CA THR A 451 14.81 -0.58 8.37
C THR A 451 14.27 0.43 9.39
N GLY A 452 14.12 0.05 10.65
CA GLY A 452 13.71 0.96 11.72
C GLY A 452 14.69 2.11 11.93
N LEU A 453 16.00 1.86 11.84
CA LEU A 453 17.04 2.89 11.90
C LEU A 453 16.98 3.82 10.68
N VAL A 454 16.70 3.30 9.48
CA VAL A 454 16.51 4.12 8.27
C VAL A 454 15.31 5.05 8.43
N PHE A 455 14.18 4.54 8.94
CA PHE A 455 12.99 5.36 9.24
C PHE A 455 13.27 6.42 10.30
N ALA A 456 13.99 6.06 11.37
CA ALA A 456 14.40 7.02 12.39
C ALA A 456 15.42 8.06 11.86
N ALA A 457 16.29 7.69 10.92
CA ALA A 457 17.25 8.62 10.31
C ALA A 457 16.55 9.67 9.42
N ARG A 458 15.41 9.33 8.81
CA ARG A 458 14.57 10.26 8.03
C ARG A 458 14.08 11.44 8.89
N TYR A 459 13.82 11.22 10.18
CA TYR A 459 13.48 12.28 11.14
C TYR A 459 14.58 13.35 11.25
N PHE A 460 15.86 12.94 11.21
CA PHE A 460 17.00 13.84 11.30
C PHE A 460 17.35 14.55 9.98
N GLY A 461 16.55 14.35 8.92
CA GLY A 461 16.76 14.98 7.62
C GLY A 461 17.70 14.23 6.68
N TYR A 462 18.18 13.03 7.06
CA TYR A 462 18.91 12.16 6.15
C TYR A 462 17.94 11.45 5.21
N LYS A 463 17.86 11.91 3.97
CA LYS A 463 17.12 11.23 2.89
C LYS A 463 18.00 10.13 2.28
N LEU A 464 17.92 8.93 2.85
CA LEU A 464 18.37 7.72 2.17
C LEU A 464 17.22 7.25 1.29
N TRP A 465 17.27 7.64 0.01
CA TRP A 465 16.25 7.47 -1.02
C TRP A 465 15.05 8.43 -0.96
#